data_AF-A0A8T3QLZ0-F1
#
_entry.id   AF-A0A8T3QLZ0-F1
#
_cell.length_a   1.000
_cell.length_b   1.000
_cell.length_c   1.000
_cell.angle_alpha   90.00
_cell.angle_beta   90.00
_cell.angle_gamma   90.00
#
_symmetry.space_group_name_H-M   'P 1'
#
loop_
_entity.id
_entity.type
_entity.pdbx_description
1 polymer ?
#
loop_
_entity_poly.entity_id
_entity_poly.type
_entity_poly.pdbx_seq_one_letter_code
_entity_poly.pdbx_strand_id
1 'polypeptide(L)'
;MPVSTQGVQRSSRQPFRSLRVAAIAVIASVLAVGGLAAQPQAVAAAGKKVVIVVGPVGSSTSNYIYNAKKLAAQARSYGATVTEIYTPNATWARVKSLSQGANVFIYLGHGNGYPSPYGAFSRYTKDGLGLNATAGSTSHKYYGEYYVDNYLNFAPNSVVILNRLCYASGNSEPGRTLPTKAVAVKRVDNYASGFLRTGARAVFAQGISSASYILYSLFKTNRTIKQTFYADPTRVLAYDFAFSSVRTPGKTGILDPKSGSRYYRAVTGDLGMTAATWRAAGG
;
A
#
# COMPACT_ATOMS: atom_id res chain seq x y z
N MET A 1 88.82 58.33 -0.76
CA MET A 1 87.37 58.09 -0.60
C MET A 1 86.70 58.15 -1.97
N PRO A 2 85.96 57.12 -2.41
CA PRO A 2 85.13 57.21 -3.61
C PRO A 2 83.63 56.95 -3.36
N VAL A 3 82.82 57.87 -3.90
CA VAL A 3 81.66 57.75 -4.82
C VAL A 3 80.72 56.53 -4.77
N SER A 4 79.47 56.84 -4.39
CA SER A 4 78.12 56.56 -4.95
C SER A 4 77.71 55.26 -5.70
N THR A 5 76.61 54.70 -5.15
CA THR A 5 75.33 54.26 -5.76
C THR A 5 75.20 52.92 -6.53
N GLN A 6 74.49 51.99 -5.89
CA GLN A 6 73.50 51.05 -6.44
C GLN A 6 72.11 51.49 -5.91
N GLY A 7 70.94 51.15 -6.45
CA GLY A 7 70.51 50.18 -7.45
C GLY A 7 68.97 50.23 -7.56
N VAL A 8 68.47 49.55 -8.58
CA VAL A 8 67.13 49.61 -9.19
C VAL A 8 66.14 48.63 -8.56
N GLN A 9 64.84 48.97 -8.43
CA GLN A 9 63.74 48.07 -8.86
C GLN A 9 62.33 48.71 -8.92
N ARG A 10 61.63 48.36 -10.02
CA ARG A 10 60.30 48.77 -10.56
C ARG A 10 59.13 48.33 -9.64
N SER A 11 58.11 49.15 -9.35
CA SER A 11 56.92 49.53 -10.16
C SER A 11 56.12 48.32 -10.67
N SER A 12 54.81 48.14 -10.45
CA SER A 12 53.71 49.12 -10.46
C SER A 12 52.49 48.68 -9.62
N ARG A 13 51.60 49.65 -9.41
CA ARG A 13 50.48 49.78 -8.46
C ARG A 13 49.33 50.36 -9.33
N GLN A 14 48.07 49.92 -9.29
CA GLN A 14 46.97 50.60 -8.59
C GLN A 14 45.58 50.14 -9.14
N PRO A 15 44.50 50.28 -8.35
CA PRO A 15 43.10 50.01 -8.72
C PRO A 15 42.17 51.26 -8.76
N PHE A 16 40.91 51.03 -9.21
CA PHE A 16 39.63 51.75 -8.93
C PHE A 16 39.18 53.07 -9.64
N ARG A 17 37.93 52.96 -10.17
CA ARG A 17 36.75 53.87 -10.18
C ARG A 17 36.73 55.14 -11.06
N SER A 18 35.67 55.27 -11.89
CA SER A 18 34.57 56.25 -11.72
C SER A 18 33.51 56.23 -12.86
N LEU A 19 32.28 56.63 -12.50
CA LEU A 19 31.00 56.53 -13.23
C LEU A 19 30.83 57.48 -14.43
N ARG A 20 29.95 57.11 -15.38
CA ARG A 20 29.07 58.04 -16.12
C ARG A 20 27.66 57.46 -16.33
N VAL A 21 26.67 58.31 -16.15
CA VAL A 21 25.21 58.08 -16.23
C VAL A 21 24.68 58.66 -17.55
N ALA A 22 23.74 57.96 -18.20
CA ALA A 22 22.65 58.57 -18.99
C ALA A 22 21.51 57.54 -19.18
N ALA A 23 20.28 57.98 -18.95
CA ALA A 23 19.03 57.21 -18.98
C ALA A 23 18.19 57.56 -20.22
N ILE A 24 17.27 56.67 -20.64
CA ILE A 24 15.84 56.90 -20.94
C ILE A 24 15.16 55.57 -21.32
N ALA A 25 13.90 55.45 -20.93
CA ALA A 25 13.05 54.27 -20.77
C ALA A 25 12.26 53.81 -22.00
N VAL A 26 11.87 52.53 -22.05
CA VAL A 26 10.53 52.08 -22.46
C VAL A 26 10.11 50.88 -21.60
N ILE A 27 8.91 50.98 -21.03
CA ILE A 27 8.21 50.01 -20.20
C ILE A 27 7.69 48.85 -21.06
N ALA A 28 7.96 47.61 -20.64
CA ALA A 28 7.12 46.46 -20.98
C ALA A 28 7.12 45.49 -19.79
N SER A 29 6.23 45.77 -18.86
CA SER A 29 5.81 44.86 -17.78
C SER A 29 5.11 43.65 -18.38
N VAL A 30 5.81 42.52 -18.47
CA VAL A 30 5.17 41.20 -18.59
C VAL A 30 5.14 40.58 -17.20
N LEU A 31 3.96 40.72 -16.60
CA LEU A 31 3.47 39.88 -15.52
C LEU A 31 3.45 38.42 -15.99
N ALA A 32 4.57 37.71 -15.85
CA ALA A 32 4.53 36.26 -15.80
C ALA A 32 4.26 35.85 -14.35
N VAL A 33 3.01 36.05 -13.93
CA VAL A 33 2.38 35.26 -12.87
C VAL A 33 2.24 33.84 -13.43
N GLY A 34 3.38 33.16 -13.59
CA GLY A 34 3.45 31.73 -13.82
C GLY A 34 3.16 31.08 -12.49
N GLY A 35 1.87 30.96 -12.16
CA GLY A 35 1.42 30.19 -11.02
C GLY A 35 2.11 28.84 -11.06
N LEU A 36 3.01 28.62 -10.11
CA LEU A 36 3.30 27.28 -9.64
C LEU A 36 1.94 26.72 -9.22
N ALA A 37 1.33 25.94 -10.10
CA ALA A 37 0.21 25.10 -9.73
C ALA A 37 0.74 24.16 -8.65
N ALA A 38 0.60 24.56 -7.39
CA ALA A 38 0.73 23.70 -6.25
C ALA A 38 -0.20 22.52 -6.54
N GLN A 39 0.39 21.35 -6.79
CA GLN A 39 -0.36 20.18 -7.19
C GLN A 39 -1.49 19.93 -6.19
N PRO A 40 -2.76 19.78 -6.62
CA PRO A 40 -3.86 19.43 -5.71
C PRO A 40 -3.80 17.94 -5.31
N GLN A 41 -2.61 17.37 -5.11
CA GLN A 41 -2.44 15.98 -4.69
C GLN A 41 -2.95 15.75 -3.26
N ALA A 42 -2.80 16.74 -2.37
CA ALA A 42 -3.26 16.64 -0.99
C ALA A 42 -4.79 16.75 -0.86
N VAL A 43 -5.43 17.57 -1.69
CA VAL A 43 -6.88 17.79 -1.64
C VAL A 43 -7.64 16.59 -2.23
N ALA A 44 -7.13 15.97 -3.31
CA ALA A 44 -7.76 14.79 -3.91
C ALA A 44 -7.74 13.52 -3.03
N ALA A 45 -6.92 13.48 -1.98
CA ALA A 45 -6.87 12.36 -1.03
C ALA A 45 -7.74 12.56 0.21
N ALA A 46 -8.15 13.80 0.50
CA ALA A 46 -9.04 14.09 1.62
C ALA A 46 -10.39 13.41 1.38
N GLY A 47 -10.92 12.73 2.39
CA GLY A 47 -12.23 12.07 2.32
C GLY A 47 -12.21 10.60 1.88
N LYS A 48 -11.04 9.98 1.66
CA LYS A 48 -10.99 8.52 1.42
C LYS A 48 -11.40 7.74 2.66
N LYS A 49 -12.28 6.75 2.48
CA LYS A 49 -12.69 5.82 3.53
C LYS A 49 -11.70 4.67 3.62
N VAL A 50 -11.08 4.50 4.78
CA VAL A 50 -10.20 3.39 5.11
C VAL A 50 -10.86 2.56 6.20
N VAL A 51 -11.06 1.27 5.96
CA VAL A 51 -11.63 0.35 6.95
C VAL A 51 -10.57 -0.65 7.36
N ILE A 52 -10.33 -0.77 8.66
CA ILE A 52 -9.31 -1.65 9.23
C ILE A 52 -9.98 -2.63 10.16
N VAL A 53 -9.84 -3.92 9.87
CA VAL A 53 -10.46 -5.02 10.60
C VAL A 53 -9.39 -5.89 11.25
N VAL A 54 -9.55 -6.19 12.54
CA VAL A 54 -8.72 -7.15 13.27
C VAL A 54 -9.59 -8.24 13.87
N GLY A 55 -9.49 -9.46 13.34
CA GLY A 55 -10.16 -10.65 13.89
C GLY A 55 -9.44 -11.19 15.14
N PRO A 56 -10.08 -12.11 15.91
CA PRO A 56 -9.41 -12.76 17.04
C PRO A 56 -8.31 -13.69 16.51
N VAL A 57 -7.10 -13.58 17.07
CA VAL A 57 -5.91 -14.37 16.67
C VAL A 57 -5.14 -14.91 17.89
N GLY A 58 -5.85 -15.21 18.97
CA GLY A 58 -5.27 -15.71 20.22
C GLY A 58 -4.21 -14.76 20.78
N SER A 59 -3.05 -15.30 21.15
CA SER A 59 -1.94 -14.56 21.78
C SER A 59 -1.37 -13.43 20.93
N SER A 60 -1.58 -13.45 19.61
CA SER A 60 -1.12 -12.38 18.71
C SER A 60 -2.05 -11.16 18.66
N THR A 61 -3.22 -11.22 19.32
CA THR A 61 -4.30 -10.23 19.14
C THR A 61 -3.85 -8.82 19.49
N SER A 62 -3.21 -8.63 20.66
CA SER A 62 -2.72 -7.31 21.08
C SER A 62 -1.72 -6.71 20.09
N ASN A 63 -0.83 -7.54 19.54
CA ASN A 63 0.13 -7.12 18.53
C ASN A 63 -0.58 -6.72 17.21
N TYR A 64 -1.60 -7.45 16.78
CA TYR A 64 -2.32 -7.14 15.54
C TYR A 64 -3.10 -5.83 15.69
N ILE A 65 -3.78 -5.63 16.83
CA ILE A 65 -4.45 -4.36 17.15
C ILE A 65 -3.45 -3.20 17.18
N TYR A 66 -2.28 -3.39 17.81
CA TYR A 66 -1.24 -2.36 17.84
C TYR A 66 -0.79 -1.93 16.44
N ASN A 67 -0.58 -2.89 15.53
CA ASN A 67 -0.18 -2.57 14.16
C ASN A 67 -1.34 -1.96 13.34
N ALA A 68 -2.57 -2.42 13.56
CA ALA A 68 -3.76 -1.82 12.96
C ALA A 68 -3.93 -0.35 13.38
N LYS A 69 -3.74 -0.02 14.66
CA LYS A 69 -3.76 1.36 15.16
C LYS A 69 -2.70 2.25 14.52
N LYS A 70 -1.51 1.71 14.23
CA LYS A 70 -0.47 2.44 13.48
C LYS A 70 -0.91 2.75 12.05
N LEU A 71 -1.50 1.78 11.35
CA LEU A 71 -2.05 1.99 10.01
C LEU A 71 -3.23 2.98 10.03
N ALA A 72 -4.08 2.91 11.06
CA ALA A 72 -5.18 3.85 11.26
C ALA A 72 -4.65 5.29 11.44
N ALA A 73 -3.67 5.48 12.32
CA ALA A 73 -3.05 6.79 12.56
C ALA A 73 -2.38 7.34 11.29
N GLN A 74 -1.70 6.47 10.53
CA GLN A 74 -1.09 6.85 9.25
C GLN A 74 -2.14 7.24 8.20
N ALA A 75 -3.23 6.49 8.07
CA ALA A 75 -4.31 6.85 7.16
C ALA A 75 -4.98 8.18 7.54
N ARG A 76 -5.24 8.39 8.83
CA ARG A 76 -5.79 9.66 9.35
C ARG A 76 -4.86 10.84 9.05
N SER A 77 -3.55 10.68 9.23
CA SER A 77 -2.59 11.74 8.92
C SER A 77 -2.49 12.07 7.43
N TYR A 78 -3.06 11.23 6.56
CA TYR A 78 -3.19 11.49 5.12
C TYR A 78 -4.57 12.05 4.72
N GLY A 79 -5.44 12.36 5.69
CA GLY A 79 -6.77 12.94 5.45
C GLY A 79 -7.88 11.91 5.22
N ALA A 80 -7.63 10.63 5.51
CA ALA A 80 -8.65 9.60 5.40
C ALA A 80 -9.62 9.58 6.59
N THR A 81 -10.88 9.25 6.33
CA THR A 81 -11.82 8.82 7.38
C THR A 81 -11.58 7.35 7.68
N VAL A 82 -11.25 7.01 8.92
CA VAL A 82 -10.87 5.64 9.30
C VAL A 82 -11.92 5.00 10.19
N THR A 83 -12.42 3.85 9.75
CA THR A 83 -13.26 2.95 10.58
C THR A 83 -12.44 1.78 11.09
N GLU A 84 -12.35 1.63 12.41
CA GLU A 84 -11.62 0.55 13.07
C GLU A 84 -12.62 -0.49 13.61
N ILE A 85 -12.43 -1.76 13.26
CA ILE A 85 -13.29 -2.87 13.69
C ILE A 85 -12.40 -3.95 14.31
N TYR A 86 -12.29 -3.95 15.63
CA TYR A 86 -11.38 -4.85 16.35
C TYR A 86 -12.15 -5.89 17.16
N THR A 87 -11.57 -7.09 17.24
CA THR A 87 -11.92 -8.11 18.24
C THR A 87 -11.90 -7.51 19.66
N PRO A 88 -12.85 -7.88 20.54
CA PRO A 88 -13.83 -8.96 20.41
C PRO A 88 -15.11 -8.59 19.64
N ASN A 89 -15.15 -7.43 18.98
CA ASN A 89 -16.34 -6.92 18.29
C ASN A 89 -16.19 -6.88 16.76
N ALA A 90 -15.21 -7.58 16.19
CA ALA A 90 -15.06 -7.73 14.74
C ALA A 90 -15.95 -8.86 14.23
N THR A 91 -17.26 -8.67 14.32
CA THR A 91 -18.28 -9.61 13.81
C THR A 91 -18.55 -9.38 12.33
N TRP A 92 -19.06 -10.40 11.64
CA TRP A 92 -19.46 -10.27 10.24
C TRP A 92 -20.48 -9.17 10.00
N ALA A 93 -21.50 -9.02 10.85
CA ALA A 93 -22.50 -7.97 10.71
C ALA A 93 -21.90 -6.56 10.71
N ARG A 94 -20.91 -6.32 11.60
CA ARG A 94 -20.19 -5.04 11.67
C ARG A 94 -19.27 -4.84 10.48
N VAL A 95 -18.51 -5.87 10.08
CA VAL A 95 -17.64 -5.79 8.91
C VAL A 95 -18.47 -5.53 7.65
N LYS A 96 -19.55 -6.28 7.43
CA LYS A 96 -20.48 -6.09 6.30
C LYS A 96 -21.01 -4.67 6.27
N SER A 97 -21.59 -4.16 7.35
CA SER A 97 -22.20 -2.82 7.36
C SER A 97 -21.17 -1.69 7.18
N LEU A 98 -20.07 -1.75 7.92
CA LEU A 98 -19.12 -0.64 7.99
C LEU A 98 -18.13 -0.60 6.83
N SER A 99 -17.93 -1.71 6.10
CA SER A 99 -16.96 -1.78 5.00
C SER A 99 -17.50 -1.30 3.65
N GLN A 100 -18.79 -1.00 3.55
CA GLN A 100 -19.38 -0.50 2.30
C GLN A 100 -18.71 0.81 1.87
N GLY A 101 -18.38 0.92 0.59
CA GLY A 101 -17.72 2.10 0.02
C GLY A 101 -16.29 2.33 0.52
N ALA A 102 -15.63 1.34 1.11
CA ALA A 102 -14.22 1.49 1.50
C ALA A 102 -13.34 1.72 0.26
N ASN A 103 -12.51 2.77 0.25
CA ASN A 103 -11.46 2.96 -0.77
C ASN A 103 -10.22 2.13 -0.45
N VAL A 104 -9.97 1.86 0.83
CA VAL A 104 -9.00 0.88 1.30
C VAL A 104 -9.64 -0.01 2.35
N PHE A 105 -9.53 -1.33 2.17
CA PHE A 105 -9.91 -2.31 3.19
C PHE A 105 -8.66 -3.06 3.65
N ILE A 106 -8.35 -2.97 4.95
CA ILE A 106 -7.21 -3.63 5.58
C ILE A 106 -7.72 -4.68 6.53
N TYR A 107 -7.24 -5.92 6.40
CA TYR A 107 -7.58 -7.00 7.33
C TYR A 107 -6.33 -7.64 7.92
N LEU A 108 -6.35 -7.82 9.23
CA LEU A 108 -5.39 -8.60 10.00
C LEU A 108 -6.14 -9.68 10.77
N GLY A 109 -5.75 -10.94 10.60
CA GLY A 109 -6.44 -12.03 11.28
C GLY A 109 -6.03 -13.41 10.81
N HIS A 110 -6.82 -14.41 11.18
CA HIS A 110 -6.65 -15.77 10.67
C HIS A 110 -6.93 -15.81 9.17
N GLY A 111 -5.97 -16.32 8.40
CA GLY A 111 -6.18 -16.69 7.01
C GLY A 111 -6.73 -18.12 6.90
N ASN A 112 -7.52 -18.38 5.85
CA ASN A 112 -8.01 -19.73 5.52
C ASN A 112 -7.98 -19.93 4.00
N GLY A 113 -6.81 -19.78 3.39
CA GLY A 113 -6.68 -19.80 1.93
C GLY A 113 -6.73 -21.21 1.36
N TYR A 114 -7.14 -21.37 0.10
CA TYR A 114 -7.10 -22.66 -0.57
C TYR A 114 -6.02 -22.70 -1.67
N PRO A 115 -5.23 -23.79 -1.81
CA PRO A 115 -5.24 -25.02 -1.01
C PRO A 115 -4.67 -24.87 0.40
N SER A 116 -5.25 -25.60 1.35
CA SER A 116 -4.81 -25.70 2.77
C SER A 116 -4.94 -27.15 3.24
N PRO A 117 -4.28 -27.55 4.35
CA PRO A 117 -4.49 -28.87 4.96
C PRO A 117 -5.91 -29.06 5.53
N TYR A 118 -6.72 -28.02 5.61
CA TYR A 118 -8.04 -28.04 6.25
C TYR A 118 -9.17 -28.42 5.28
N GLY A 119 -9.01 -29.54 4.59
CA GLY A 119 -10.03 -30.13 3.71
C GLY A 119 -10.19 -29.48 2.34
N ALA A 120 -11.21 -29.93 1.62
CA ALA A 120 -11.55 -29.47 0.27
C ALA A 120 -11.91 -27.98 0.22
N PHE A 121 -11.89 -27.41 -0.98
CA PHE A 121 -12.33 -26.03 -1.18
C PHE A 121 -13.81 -25.88 -0.81
N SER A 122 -14.10 -24.88 0.02
CA SER A 122 -15.47 -24.44 0.31
C SER A 122 -15.50 -22.92 0.24
N ARG A 123 -16.25 -22.38 -0.73
CA ARG A 123 -16.41 -20.92 -0.88
C ARG A 123 -17.01 -20.23 0.35
N TYR A 124 -17.63 -20.98 1.26
CA TYR A 124 -18.21 -20.43 2.48
C TYR A 124 -17.20 -20.19 3.60
N THR A 125 -16.03 -20.86 3.56
CA THR A 125 -15.02 -20.76 4.63
C THR A 125 -13.65 -20.34 4.13
N LYS A 126 -13.30 -20.65 2.88
CA LYS A 126 -11.98 -20.37 2.31
C LYS A 126 -11.87 -18.97 1.72
N ASP A 127 -10.65 -18.44 1.69
CA ASP A 127 -10.29 -17.26 0.90
C ASP A 127 -11.05 -15.97 1.31
N GLY A 128 -11.31 -15.84 2.61
CA GLY A 128 -12.04 -14.69 3.18
C GLY A 128 -11.52 -14.27 4.56
N LEU A 129 -12.43 -14.05 5.52
CA LEU A 129 -12.14 -13.44 6.81
C LEU A 129 -12.40 -14.41 7.97
N GLY A 130 -11.48 -14.51 8.93
CA GLY A 130 -11.72 -15.07 10.27
C GLY A 130 -12.15 -13.96 11.24
N LEU A 131 -13.41 -13.96 11.63
CA LEU A 131 -14.05 -12.88 12.42
C LEU A 131 -14.65 -13.43 13.71
N ASN A 132 -14.91 -12.58 14.70
CA ASN A 132 -15.57 -13.02 15.94
C ASN A 132 -16.90 -13.72 15.61
N ALA A 133 -17.14 -14.90 16.19
CA ALA A 133 -18.37 -15.64 15.97
C ALA A 133 -19.61 -14.84 16.43
N THR A 134 -19.48 -14.16 17.56
CA THR A 134 -20.43 -13.20 18.14
C THR A 134 -19.66 -12.06 18.79
N ALA A 135 -20.31 -10.93 19.06
CA ALA A 135 -19.68 -9.81 19.76
C ALA A 135 -19.28 -10.24 21.19
N GLY A 136 -18.09 -9.84 21.64
CA GLY A 136 -17.53 -10.27 22.92
C GLY A 136 -16.80 -11.62 22.90
N SER A 137 -16.95 -12.43 21.84
CA SER A 137 -16.31 -13.75 21.76
C SER A 137 -14.82 -13.68 21.41
N THR A 138 -14.02 -14.61 21.93
CA THR A 138 -12.64 -14.87 21.50
C THR A 138 -12.53 -15.91 20.39
N SER A 139 -13.61 -16.65 20.10
CA SER A 139 -13.66 -17.63 19.01
C SER A 139 -13.88 -16.94 17.65
N HIS A 140 -13.26 -17.48 16.60
CA HIS A 140 -13.51 -17.06 15.23
C HIS A 140 -14.49 -17.98 14.49
N LYS A 141 -15.19 -17.38 13.53
CA LYS A 141 -15.90 -18.05 12.45
C LYS A 141 -15.33 -17.55 11.11
N TYR A 142 -15.18 -18.47 10.16
CA TYR A 142 -14.74 -18.11 8.81
C TYR A 142 -15.92 -17.68 7.94
N TYR A 143 -15.71 -16.56 7.25
CA TYR A 143 -16.58 -16.00 6.23
C TYR A 143 -15.77 -15.96 4.94
N GLY A 144 -15.89 -17.03 4.16
CA GLY A 144 -15.12 -17.24 2.94
C GLY A 144 -15.53 -16.37 1.77
N GLU A 145 -14.98 -16.69 0.60
CA GLU A 145 -15.16 -16.01 -0.67
C GLU A 145 -16.62 -15.63 -0.99
N TYR A 146 -17.58 -16.54 -0.75
CA TYR A 146 -19.02 -16.29 -0.95
C TYR A 146 -19.51 -15.06 -0.20
N TYR A 147 -19.03 -14.87 1.03
CA TYR A 147 -19.46 -13.76 1.86
C TYR A 147 -18.83 -12.45 1.37
N VAL A 148 -17.54 -12.51 1.03
CA VAL A 148 -16.80 -11.36 0.52
C VAL A 148 -17.42 -10.86 -0.79
N ASP A 149 -17.64 -11.74 -1.78
CA ASP A 149 -18.06 -11.33 -3.12
C ASP A 149 -19.56 -10.97 -3.23
N ASN A 150 -20.44 -11.48 -2.36
CA ASN A 150 -21.87 -11.18 -2.41
C ASN A 150 -22.31 -10.00 -1.53
N TYR A 151 -21.52 -9.62 -0.51
CA TYR A 151 -22.00 -8.68 0.51
C TYR A 151 -21.08 -7.50 0.80
N LEU A 152 -19.85 -7.48 0.27
CA LEU A 152 -18.97 -6.33 0.37
C LEU A 152 -18.96 -5.59 -0.97
N ASN A 153 -19.37 -4.33 -0.96
CA ASN A 153 -19.27 -3.45 -2.12
C ASN A 153 -18.30 -2.32 -1.78
N PHE A 154 -17.07 -2.42 -2.27
CA PHE A 154 -16.07 -1.40 -2.04
C PHE A 154 -16.20 -0.26 -3.05
N ALA A 155 -15.58 0.89 -2.74
CA ALA A 155 -15.58 2.01 -3.67
C ALA A 155 -14.88 1.64 -4.99
N PRO A 156 -15.19 2.33 -6.10
CA PRO A 156 -14.44 2.19 -7.34
C PRO A 156 -12.94 2.37 -7.10
N ASN A 157 -12.14 1.59 -7.82
CA ASN A 157 -10.68 1.58 -7.70
C ASN A 157 -10.13 1.19 -6.33
N SER A 158 -10.95 0.68 -5.41
CA SER A 158 -10.49 0.30 -4.06
C SER A 158 -9.32 -0.67 -4.05
N VAL A 159 -8.54 -0.61 -2.97
CA VAL A 159 -7.39 -1.48 -2.72
C VAL A 159 -7.62 -2.28 -1.44
N VAL A 160 -7.38 -3.59 -1.51
CA VAL A 160 -7.43 -4.48 -0.36
C VAL A 160 -6.02 -4.79 0.11
N ILE A 161 -5.84 -4.82 1.42
CA ILE A 161 -4.58 -5.15 2.09
C ILE A 161 -4.84 -6.26 3.10
N LEU A 162 -4.37 -7.47 2.79
CA LEU A 162 -4.37 -8.62 3.70
C LEU A 162 -3.03 -8.64 4.42
N ASN A 163 -2.98 -8.28 5.71
CA ASN A 163 -1.74 -8.16 6.45
C ASN A 163 -1.66 -9.19 7.59
N ARG A 164 -0.65 -10.06 7.52
CA ARG A 164 -0.35 -11.14 8.47
C ARG A 164 -1.37 -12.28 8.48
N LEU A 165 -1.78 -12.70 7.29
CA LEU A 165 -2.64 -13.86 7.11
C LEU A 165 -1.83 -15.07 6.68
N CYS A 166 -2.24 -16.25 7.15
CA CYS A 166 -1.78 -17.50 6.57
C CYS A 166 -2.38 -17.68 5.17
N TYR A 167 -1.62 -18.27 4.26
CA TYR A 167 -2.04 -18.62 2.89
C TYR A 167 -2.26 -17.46 1.91
N ALA A 168 -2.67 -16.27 2.35
CA ALA A 168 -2.99 -15.14 1.45
C ALA A 168 -1.83 -14.69 0.57
N SER A 169 -0.58 -14.71 1.05
CA SER A 169 0.60 -14.37 0.25
C SER A 169 1.28 -15.58 -0.37
N GLY A 170 0.61 -16.74 -0.41
CA GLY A 170 1.15 -17.99 -0.90
C GLY A 170 1.91 -18.81 0.16
N ASN A 171 2.08 -18.30 1.39
CA ASN A 171 2.73 -19.01 2.50
C ASN A 171 1.91 -20.20 3.02
N SER A 172 2.55 -21.02 3.85
CA SER A 172 1.87 -21.89 4.81
C SER A 172 1.79 -21.21 6.19
N GLU A 173 1.15 -21.88 7.14
CA GLU A 173 1.22 -21.50 8.55
C GLU A 173 2.64 -21.69 9.13
N PRO A 174 2.99 -20.97 10.21
CA PRO A 174 4.23 -21.22 10.94
C PRO A 174 4.39 -22.70 11.30
N GLY A 175 5.59 -23.25 11.08
CA GLY A 175 5.89 -24.65 11.38
C GLY A 175 5.34 -25.69 10.41
N ARG A 176 4.59 -25.29 9.36
CA ARG A 176 4.10 -26.20 8.32
C ARG A 176 5.05 -26.28 7.12
N THR A 177 4.89 -27.35 6.35
CA THR A 177 5.62 -27.58 5.10
C THR A 177 5.52 -26.38 4.17
N LEU A 178 6.66 -25.97 3.63
CA LEU A 178 6.74 -24.88 2.66
C LEU A 178 6.05 -25.28 1.35
N PRO A 179 5.24 -24.40 0.75
CA PRO A 179 4.51 -24.72 -0.47
C PRO A 179 5.42 -24.68 -1.69
N THR A 180 5.05 -25.42 -2.73
CA THR A 180 5.64 -25.27 -4.06
C THR A 180 5.20 -23.95 -4.71
N LYS A 181 5.90 -23.52 -5.78
CA LYS A 181 5.51 -22.35 -6.58
C LYS A 181 4.07 -22.44 -7.09
N ALA A 182 3.66 -23.59 -7.62
CA ALA A 182 2.30 -23.79 -8.12
C ALA A 182 1.25 -23.65 -7.01
N VAL A 183 1.52 -24.21 -5.83
CA VAL A 183 0.64 -24.06 -4.66
C VAL A 183 0.55 -22.60 -4.21
N ALA A 184 1.67 -21.89 -4.16
CA ALA A 184 1.70 -20.48 -3.77
C ALA A 184 0.92 -19.60 -4.75
N VAL A 185 1.08 -19.79 -6.06
CA VAL A 185 0.28 -19.11 -7.09
C VAL A 185 -1.20 -19.37 -6.89
N LYS A 186 -1.59 -20.64 -6.74
CA LYS A 186 -3.00 -21.02 -6.56
C LYS A 186 -3.61 -20.38 -5.30
N ARG A 187 -2.86 -20.33 -4.19
CA ARG A 187 -3.29 -19.66 -2.96
C ARG A 187 -3.51 -18.16 -3.15
N VAL A 188 -2.52 -17.46 -3.74
CA VAL A 188 -2.63 -16.01 -3.98
C VAL A 188 -3.81 -15.70 -4.89
N ASP A 189 -3.95 -16.45 -5.99
CA ASP A 189 -5.01 -16.21 -6.96
C ASP A 189 -6.41 -16.45 -6.38
N ASN A 190 -6.59 -17.55 -5.63
CA ASN A 190 -7.85 -17.85 -4.97
C ASN A 190 -8.21 -16.78 -3.92
N TYR A 191 -7.26 -16.44 -3.03
CA TYR A 191 -7.52 -15.48 -1.95
C TYR A 191 -7.88 -14.10 -2.49
N ALA A 192 -7.21 -13.64 -3.55
CA ALA A 192 -7.50 -12.34 -4.15
C ALA A 192 -8.86 -12.30 -4.87
N SER A 193 -9.32 -13.42 -5.42
CA SER A 193 -10.44 -13.44 -6.38
C SER A 193 -11.76 -12.90 -5.83
N GLY A 194 -12.15 -13.29 -4.60
CA GLY A 194 -13.37 -12.80 -3.97
C GLY A 194 -13.34 -11.28 -3.77
N PHE A 195 -12.21 -10.76 -3.30
CA PHE A 195 -12.01 -9.32 -3.09
C PHE A 195 -12.00 -8.55 -4.40
N LEU A 196 -11.39 -9.06 -5.47
CA LEU A 196 -11.40 -8.38 -6.77
C LEU A 196 -12.81 -8.27 -7.36
N ARG A 197 -13.71 -9.21 -7.06
CA ARG A 197 -15.12 -9.14 -7.48
C ARG A 197 -15.97 -8.13 -6.72
N THR A 198 -15.50 -7.61 -5.58
CA THR A 198 -16.16 -6.52 -4.83
C THR A 198 -16.01 -5.13 -5.47
N GLY A 199 -15.26 -5.04 -6.58
CA GLY A 199 -14.87 -3.78 -7.23
C GLY A 199 -13.42 -3.36 -6.97
N ALA A 200 -12.73 -4.02 -6.04
CA ALA A 200 -11.31 -3.77 -5.78
C ALA A 200 -10.47 -3.96 -7.04
N ARG A 201 -9.53 -3.04 -7.27
CA ARG A 201 -8.60 -3.11 -8.40
C ARG A 201 -7.30 -3.80 -8.08
N ALA A 202 -6.92 -3.86 -6.79
CA ALA A 202 -5.74 -4.58 -6.36
C ALA A 202 -5.93 -5.18 -4.97
N VAL A 203 -5.36 -6.36 -4.77
CA VAL A 203 -5.26 -7.04 -3.48
C VAL A 203 -3.79 -7.26 -3.17
N PHE A 204 -3.29 -6.61 -2.12
CA PHE A 204 -1.97 -6.87 -1.57
C PHE A 204 -2.09 -7.89 -0.44
N ALA A 205 -1.18 -8.85 -0.40
CA ALA A 205 -1.02 -9.78 0.71
C ALA A 205 0.39 -9.64 1.29
N GLN A 206 0.49 -9.25 2.56
CA GLN A 206 1.73 -8.99 3.29
C GLN A 206 1.80 -9.87 4.53
N GLY A 207 2.46 -11.02 4.43
CA GLY A 207 2.50 -12.06 5.47
C GLY A 207 3.35 -11.71 6.70
N ILE A 208 4.35 -10.82 6.57
CA ILE A 208 5.28 -10.48 7.67
C ILE A 208 5.42 -8.96 7.85
N SER A 209 5.71 -8.23 6.77
CA SER A 209 6.04 -6.81 6.84
C SER A 209 4.82 -5.92 7.12
N SER A 210 5.08 -4.67 7.51
CA SER A 210 4.05 -3.65 7.62
C SER A 210 3.50 -3.30 6.23
N ALA A 211 2.19 -3.01 6.16
CA ALA A 211 1.55 -2.46 4.98
C ALA A 211 1.70 -0.92 4.83
N SER A 212 2.44 -0.26 5.71
CA SER A 212 2.55 1.22 5.74
C SER A 212 3.02 1.85 4.43
N TYR A 213 3.91 1.20 3.68
CA TYR A 213 4.39 1.73 2.39
C TYR A 213 3.30 1.72 1.31
N ILE A 214 2.30 0.84 1.42
CA ILE A 214 1.15 0.77 0.51
C ILE A 214 0.28 2.00 0.72
N LEU A 215 -0.06 2.32 1.99
CA LEU A 215 -0.77 3.54 2.34
C LEU A 215 0.01 4.78 1.88
N TYR A 216 1.31 4.85 2.17
CA TYR A 216 2.13 5.97 1.70
C TYR A 216 2.07 6.12 0.17
N SER A 217 2.22 5.02 -0.57
CA SER A 217 2.21 5.07 -2.03
C SER A 217 0.86 5.53 -2.57
N LEU A 218 -0.24 5.00 -2.05
CA LEU A 218 -1.61 5.37 -2.47
C LEU A 218 -1.94 6.83 -2.17
N PHE A 219 -1.56 7.35 -1.02
CA PHE A 219 -1.96 8.69 -0.59
C PHE A 219 -0.98 9.79 -1.02
N LYS A 220 0.31 9.48 -1.17
CA LYS A 220 1.38 10.50 -1.29
C LYS A 220 2.24 10.39 -2.54
N THR A 221 1.98 9.44 -3.43
CA THR A 221 2.79 9.27 -4.65
C THR A 221 1.93 9.12 -5.91
N ASN A 222 2.55 9.02 -7.08
CA ASN A 222 1.88 8.63 -8.34
C ASN A 222 2.27 7.23 -8.80
N ARG A 223 2.82 6.40 -7.91
CA ARG A 223 3.26 5.04 -8.25
C ARG A 223 2.11 4.21 -8.81
N THR A 224 2.42 3.35 -9.76
CA THR A 224 1.51 2.25 -10.12
C THR A 224 1.37 1.26 -8.96
N ILE A 225 0.35 0.40 -9.00
CA ILE A 225 0.22 -0.72 -8.06
C ILE A 225 1.47 -1.62 -8.10
N LYS A 226 2.05 -1.88 -9.28
CA LYS A 226 3.31 -2.62 -9.42
C LYS A 226 4.47 -1.90 -8.72
N GLN A 227 4.66 -0.61 -8.96
CA GLN A 227 5.72 0.17 -8.32
C GLN A 227 5.52 0.26 -6.81
N THR A 228 4.27 0.33 -6.35
CA THR A 228 3.92 0.27 -4.93
C THR A 228 4.37 -1.06 -4.34
N PHE A 229 4.05 -2.20 -4.98
CA PHE A 229 4.49 -3.52 -4.52
C PHE A 229 6.01 -3.61 -4.36
N TYR A 230 6.78 -3.07 -5.31
CA TYR A 230 8.25 -3.05 -5.23
C TYR A 230 8.81 -1.91 -4.36
N ALA A 231 7.98 -1.06 -3.76
CA ALA A 231 8.44 -0.04 -2.82
C ALA A 231 8.61 -0.58 -1.39
N ASP A 232 8.28 -1.84 -1.14
CA ASP A 232 8.48 -2.45 0.17
C ASP A 232 9.96 -2.43 0.54
N PRO A 233 10.30 -1.94 1.75
CA PRO A 233 11.68 -1.91 2.23
C PRO A 233 12.28 -3.31 2.41
N THR A 234 11.46 -4.35 2.55
CA THR A 234 11.92 -5.74 2.75
C THR A 234 11.82 -6.61 1.49
N ARG A 235 11.70 -6.00 0.31
CA ARG A 235 11.68 -6.72 -0.97
C ARG A 235 12.97 -7.51 -1.22
N VAL A 236 12.88 -8.60 -1.97
CA VAL A 236 14.05 -9.44 -2.29
C VAL A 236 14.44 -9.31 -3.76
N LEU A 237 13.47 -9.29 -4.67
CA LEU A 237 13.62 -9.19 -6.13
C LEU A 237 14.34 -10.37 -6.80
N ALA A 238 15.23 -11.08 -6.11
CA ALA A 238 15.99 -12.19 -6.69
C ALA A 238 15.14 -13.39 -7.14
N TYR A 239 13.90 -13.50 -6.63
CA TYR A 239 13.02 -14.64 -6.88
C TYR A 239 11.63 -14.21 -7.34
N ASP A 240 11.45 -12.94 -7.69
CA ASP A 240 10.15 -12.44 -8.04
C ASP A 240 9.65 -13.04 -9.37
N PHE A 241 8.34 -13.15 -9.49
CA PHE A 241 7.73 -13.61 -10.74
C PHE A 241 6.29 -13.14 -10.82
N ALA A 242 5.81 -13.01 -12.05
CA ALA A 242 4.42 -12.73 -12.35
C ALA A 242 3.67 -14.00 -12.77
N PHE A 243 2.35 -13.97 -12.66
CA PHE A 243 1.44 -14.98 -13.19
C PHE A 243 0.15 -14.31 -13.68
N SER A 244 -0.50 -14.89 -14.68
CA SER A 244 -1.85 -14.49 -15.08
C SER A 244 -2.88 -15.13 -14.15
N SER A 245 -3.80 -14.33 -13.61
CA SER A 245 -4.88 -14.83 -12.77
C SER A 245 -5.81 -15.71 -13.60
N VAL A 246 -6.05 -16.94 -13.13
CA VAL A 246 -7.05 -17.84 -13.73
C VAL A 246 -8.43 -17.63 -13.10
N ARG A 247 -8.46 -17.16 -11.85
CA ARG A 247 -9.69 -16.87 -11.10
C ARG A 247 -10.32 -15.54 -11.49
N THR A 248 -9.53 -14.60 -12.00
CA THR A 248 -9.97 -13.25 -12.41
C THR A 248 -9.30 -12.89 -13.75
N PRO A 249 -9.88 -13.31 -14.89
CA PRO A 249 -9.29 -13.08 -16.20
C PRO A 249 -8.91 -11.61 -16.46
N GLY A 250 -7.75 -11.40 -17.10
CA GLY A 250 -7.20 -10.07 -17.36
C GLY A 250 -6.49 -9.41 -16.17
N LYS A 251 -6.42 -10.08 -15.00
CA LYS A 251 -5.61 -9.62 -13.87
C LYS A 251 -4.28 -10.36 -13.82
N THR A 252 -3.27 -9.67 -13.30
CA THR A 252 -1.92 -10.21 -13.12
C THR A 252 -1.58 -10.22 -11.65
N GLY A 253 -0.98 -11.32 -11.20
CA GLY A 253 -0.38 -11.43 -9.88
C GLY A 253 1.14 -11.36 -9.93
N ILE A 254 1.75 -10.84 -8.87
CA ILE A 254 3.20 -10.86 -8.64
C ILE A 254 3.44 -11.41 -7.25
N LEU A 255 4.44 -12.28 -7.11
CA LEU A 255 5.04 -12.67 -5.84
C LEU A 255 6.50 -12.23 -5.81
N ASP A 256 6.99 -11.88 -4.63
CA ASP A 256 8.42 -11.59 -4.36
C ASP A 256 8.85 -12.44 -3.14
N PRO A 257 9.15 -13.74 -3.35
CA PRO A 257 9.50 -14.67 -2.29
C PRO A 257 10.82 -14.28 -1.61
N LYS A 258 10.93 -14.54 -0.31
CA LYS A 258 12.18 -14.32 0.43
C LYS A 258 13.31 -15.27 -0.01
N SER A 259 12.92 -16.48 -0.41
CA SER A 259 13.77 -17.52 -0.98
C SER A 259 12.87 -18.54 -1.69
N GLY A 260 13.45 -19.57 -2.30
CA GLY A 260 12.70 -20.73 -2.75
C GLY A 260 11.66 -21.19 -1.71
N SER A 261 10.40 -21.28 -2.13
CA SER A 261 9.25 -21.72 -1.33
C SER A 261 8.87 -20.86 -0.10
N ARG A 262 9.48 -19.69 0.11
CA ARG A 262 9.19 -18.78 1.25
C ARG A 262 8.47 -17.52 0.80
N TYR A 263 7.15 -17.60 0.65
CA TYR A 263 6.32 -16.52 0.10
C TYR A 263 5.72 -15.64 1.21
N TYR A 264 6.01 -14.34 1.24
CA TYR A 264 5.44 -13.44 2.27
C TYR A 264 4.86 -12.15 1.72
N ARG A 265 4.86 -12.00 0.40
CA ARG A 265 4.33 -10.83 -0.26
C ARG A 265 3.84 -11.16 -1.66
N ALA A 266 2.63 -10.71 -1.94
CA ALA A 266 2.01 -10.83 -3.24
C ALA A 266 1.12 -9.61 -3.52
N VAL A 267 0.89 -9.34 -4.79
CA VAL A 267 -0.15 -8.42 -5.25
C VAL A 267 -0.88 -9.07 -6.42
N THR A 268 -2.20 -8.91 -6.53
CA THR A 268 -2.99 -9.35 -7.69
C THR A 268 -3.99 -8.28 -8.07
N GLY A 269 -4.12 -7.99 -9.35
CA GLY A 269 -5.10 -7.02 -9.85
C GLY A 269 -4.66 -6.26 -11.09
N ASP A 270 -5.12 -5.02 -11.21
CA ASP A 270 -4.66 -4.04 -12.19
C ASP A 270 -3.36 -3.41 -11.70
N LEU A 271 -2.25 -3.94 -12.20
CA LEU A 271 -0.91 -3.53 -11.80
C LEU A 271 -0.50 -2.17 -12.40
N GLY A 272 -1.22 -1.69 -13.41
CA GLY A 272 -0.98 -0.43 -14.11
C GLY A 272 -1.68 0.77 -13.46
N MET A 273 -2.76 0.53 -12.69
CA MET A 273 -3.47 1.59 -11.97
C MET A 273 -2.49 2.44 -11.14
N THR A 274 -2.52 3.76 -11.34
CA THR A 274 -1.69 4.69 -10.57
C THR A 274 -2.38 5.12 -9.28
N ALA A 275 -1.59 5.46 -8.27
CA ALA A 275 -2.10 6.10 -7.05
C ALA A 275 -2.85 7.42 -7.33
N ALA A 276 -2.50 8.13 -8.42
CA ALA A 276 -3.27 9.27 -8.90
C ALA A 276 -4.68 8.87 -9.36
N THR A 277 -4.78 7.79 -10.16
CA THR A 277 -6.08 7.23 -10.60
C THR A 277 -6.92 6.74 -9.42
N TRP A 278 -6.27 6.12 -8.42
CA TRP A 278 -6.92 5.72 -7.17
C TRP A 278 -7.49 6.93 -6.40
N ARG A 279 -6.73 8.02 -6.28
CA ARG A 279 -7.21 9.24 -5.62
C ARG A 279 -8.33 9.93 -6.40
N ALA A 280 -8.28 9.90 -7.72
CA ALA A 280 -9.29 10.54 -8.58
C ALA A 280 -10.66 9.82 -8.58
N ALA A 281 -10.72 8.54 -8.20
CA ALA A 281 -11.98 7.82 -8.10
C ALA A 281 -12.88 8.40 -6.99
N GLY A 282 -14.17 8.62 -7.26
CA GLY A 282 -15.12 9.19 -6.28
C GLY A 282 -15.15 8.41 -4.95
N GLY A 283 -15.29 9.16 -3.85
CA GLY A 283 -15.57 8.63 -2.51
C GLY A 283 -17.06 8.48 -2.28
#